data_AF-A0A3C1GDI4-F1
#
_entry.id   AF-A0A3C1GDI4-F1
#
_cell.length_a   1.000
_cell.length_b   1.000
_cell.length_c   1.000
_cell.angle_alpha   90.00
_cell.angle_beta   90.00
_cell.angle_gamma   90.00
#
_symmetry.space_group_name_H-M   'P 1'
#
loop_
_entity.id
_entity.type
_entity.pdbx_description
1 polymer ?
#
loop_
_entity_poly.entity_id
_entity_poly.type
_entity_poly.pdbx_seq_one_letter_code
_entity_poly.pdbx_strand_id
1 'polypeptide(L)'
;VAEILALVREVGRAHAVAPGRTVVLGLSAGGFMAVNLLCAAPDLVAGVGVVAGGPYRCGVGEAGALQCMRGQGLAGAAAAAACLAASGTSAIRARASLWQGAEDTVVAPANLTALETMFARLAGAVAGTTERQEGALRARWRDAEGRAVLEAWLVPGLGHAWSGGDPRGTHASPRGPDATAHVLDFLLGPPPR
;
A
#
# COMPACT_ATOMS: atom_id res chain seq x y z
N VAL A 1 0.52 5.31 15.76
CA VAL A 1 1.49 4.34 15.20
C VAL A 1 2.29 3.59 16.28
N ALA A 2 2.81 4.27 17.32
CA ALA A 2 3.69 3.66 18.32
C ALA A 2 3.12 2.39 18.99
N GLU A 3 1.85 2.43 19.41
CA GLU A 3 1.19 1.29 20.08
C GLU A 3 1.09 0.06 19.17
N ILE A 4 0.72 0.24 17.90
CA ILE A 4 0.64 -0.85 16.92
C ILE A 4 2.03 -1.43 16.67
N LEU A 5 3.06 -0.58 16.54
CA LEU A 5 4.44 -1.05 16.37
C LEU A 5 4.94 -1.83 17.59
N ALA A 6 4.55 -1.43 18.79
CA ALA A 6 4.87 -2.17 20.02
C ALA A 6 4.21 -3.56 20.01
N LEU A 7 2.92 -3.63 19.63
CA LEU A 7 2.21 -4.90 19.47
C LEU A 7 2.86 -5.81 18.41
N VAL A 8 3.24 -5.25 17.26
CA VAL A 8 3.95 -6.00 16.20
C VAL A 8 5.26 -6.59 16.73
N ARG A 9 6.04 -5.83 17.49
CA ARG A 9 7.29 -6.32 18.10
C ARG A 9 7.03 -7.42 19.12
N GLU A 10 6.02 -7.24 19.97
CA GLU A 10 5.68 -8.21 21.02
C GLU A 10 5.21 -9.54 20.43
N VAL A 11 4.24 -9.49 19.51
CA VAL A 11 3.73 -10.68 18.80
C VAL A 11 4.85 -11.33 17.98
N GLY A 12 5.65 -10.52 17.28
CA GLY A 12 6.80 -11.02 16.50
C GLY A 12 7.80 -11.79 17.35
N ARG A 13 8.12 -11.28 18.55
CA ARG A 13 8.98 -11.96 19.53
C ARG A 13 8.34 -13.24 20.06
N ALA A 14 7.06 -13.19 20.43
CA ALA A 14 6.33 -14.34 20.98
C ALA A 14 6.24 -15.52 19.99
N HIS A 15 6.20 -15.22 18.68
CA HIS A 15 6.11 -16.23 17.62
C HIS A 15 7.42 -16.44 16.84
N ALA A 16 8.55 -15.91 17.32
CA ALA A 16 9.88 -16.04 16.69
C ALA A 16 9.89 -15.64 15.19
N VAL A 17 9.15 -14.59 14.83
CA VAL A 17 9.14 -14.05 13.47
C VAL A 17 10.52 -13.46 13.15
N ALA A 18 11.15 -13.96 12.09
CA ALA A 18 12.46 -13.48 11.69
C ALA A 18 12.42 -11.99 11.30
N PRO A 19 13.48 -11.21 11.58
CA PRO A 19 13.59 -9.82 11.14
C PRO A 19 13.35 -9.67 9.64
N GLY A 20 12.70 -8.58 9.22
CA GLY A 20 12.42 -8.33 7.81
C GLY A 20 11.37 -9.26 7.18
N ARG A 21 10.54 -9.93 7.98
CA ARG A 21 9.42 -10.78 7.51
C ARG A 21 8.04 -10.24 7.83
N THR A 22 7.96 -9.10 8.52
CA THR A 22 6.68 -8.48 8.87
C THR A 22 6.16 -7.68 7.69
N VAL A 23 4.95 -8.03 7.24
CA VAL A 23 4.20 -7.25 6.25
C VAL A 23 2.93 -6.70 6.87
N VAL A 24 2.50 -5.52 6.45
CA VAL A 24 1.29 -4.88 6.98
C VAL A 24 0.30 -4.64 5.85
N LEU A 25 -0.89 -5.21 5.99
CA LEU A 25 -1.97 -5.07 5.02
C LEU A 25 -3.12 -4.31 5.67
N GLY A 26 -3.82 -3.47 4.90
CA GLY A 26 -5.00 -2.78 5.42
C GLY A 26 -5.90 -2.18 4.35
N LEU A 27 -7.18 -2.09 4.71
CA LEU A 27 -8.24 -1.45 3.93
C LEU A 27 -8.57 -0.08 4.51
N SER A 28 -8.87 0.93 3.69
CA SER A 28 -9.40 2.21 4.15
C SER A 28 -8.45 2.87 5.15
N ALA A 29 -8.94 3.27 6.34
CA ALA A 29 -8.12 3.73 7.46
C ALA A 29 -6.95 2.77 7.79
N GLY A 30 -7.16 1.45 7.65
CA GLY A 30 -6.09 0.45 7.79
C GLY A 30 -5.03 0.55 6.69
N GLY A 31 -5.42 0.87 5.46
CA GLY A 31 -4.50 1.12 4.34
C GLY A 31 -3.65 2.38 4.57
N PHE A 32 -4.25 3.47 5.05
CA PHE A 32 -3.50 4.64 5.52
C PHE A 32 -2.58 4.29 6.68
N MET A 33 -3.03 3.46 7.63
CA MET A 33 -2.20 3.03 8.75
C MET A 33 -1.00 2.19 8.30
N ALA A 34 -1.17 1.30 7.32
CA ALA A 34 -0.05 0.51 6.77
C ALA A 34 1.07 1.41 6.23
N VAL A 35 0.71 2.46 5.49
CA VAL A 35 1.66 3.48 5.00
C VAL A 35 2.33 4.21 6.17
N ASN A 36 1.56 4.63 7.18
CA ASN A 36 2.11 5.32 8.35
C ASN A 36 3.06 4.45 9.18
N LEU A 37 2.78 3.15 9.32
CA LEU A 37 3.63 2.20 10.04
C LEU A 37 4.95 1.97 9.30
N LEU A 38 4.90 1.86 7.97
CA LEU A 38 6.11 1.75 7.14
C LEU A 38 7.00 2.99 7.29
N CYS A 39 6.44 4.20 7.15
CA CYS A 39 7.22 5.43 7.26
C CYS A 39 7.78 5.65 8.68
N ALA A 40 7.12 5.13 9.71
CA ALA A 40 7.58 5.24 11.10
C ALA A 40 8.63 4.18 11.48
N ALA A 41 8.65 3.02 10.82
CA ALA A 41 9.52 1.91 11.16
C ALA A 41 9.89 1.04 9.94
N PRO A 42 10.64 1.59 8.95
CA PRO A 42 10.96 0.88 7.72
C PRO A 42 11.85 -0.35 7.94
N ASP A 43 12.61 -0.41 9.04
CA ASP A 43 13.42 -1.57 9.40
C ASP A 43 12.59 -2.74 9.95
N LEU A 44 11.37 -2.46 10.44
CA LEU A 44 10.46 -3.47 10.96
C LEU A 44 9.48 -3.95 9.88
N VAL A 45 8.97 -3.04 9.06
CA VAL A 45 7.94 -3.33 8.05
C VAL A 45 8.60 -3.62 6.69
N ALA A 46 8.68 -4.90 6.33
CA ALA A 46 9.33 -5.37 5.10
C ALA A 46 8.50 -5.13 3.83
N GLY A 47 7.19 -4.92 3.99
CA GLY A 47 6.30 -4.63 2.88
C GLY A 47 4.89 -4.26 3.33
N VAL A 48 4.13 -3.65 2.42
CA VAL A 48 2.77 -3.22 2.69
C VAL A 48 1.79 -3.57 1.58
N GLY A 49 0.58 -3.98 1.98
CA GLY A 49 -0.58 -4.07 1.09
C GLY A 49 -1.56 -2.97 1.43
N VAL A 50 -1.79 -2.05 0.49
CA VAL A 50 -2.64 -0.86 0.71
C VAL A 50 -3.88 -0.98 -0.15
N VAL A 51 -5.03 -1.25 0.47
CA VAL A 51 -6.33 -1.35 -0.23
C VAL A 51 -7.16 -0.12 0.10
N ALA A 52 -7.59 0.63 -0.91
CA ALA A 52 -8.38 1.85 -0.76
C ALA A 52 -7.81 2.80 0.33
N GLY A 53 -6.49 2.97 0.35
CA GLY A 53 -5.77 3.85 1.27
C GLY A 53 -5.28 5.11 0.58
N GLY A 54 -4.22 5.74 1.09
CA GLY A 54 -3.64 6.92 0.46
C GLY A 54 -2.27 7.32 1.01
N PRO A 55 -1.65 8.36 0.42
CA PRO A 55 -0.25 8.69 0.64
C PRO A 55 0.02 9.21 2.06
N TYR A 56 1.27 9.07 2.50
CA TYR A 56 1.71 9.48 3.82
C TYR A 56 1.38 10.95 4.11
N ARG A 57 0.79 11.21 5.28
CA ARG A 57 0.41 12.55 5.78
C ARG A 57 -0.52 13.36 4.87
N CYS A 58 -1.24 12.77 3.93
CA CYS A 58 -2.24 13.50 3.15
C CYS A 58 -3.44 13.99 4.00
N GLY A 59 -3.75 13.30 5.10
CA GLY A 59 -4.94 13.49 5.91
C GLY A 59 -4.71 14.19 7.25
N VAL A 60 -3.79 15.16 7.34
CA VAL A 60 -3.52 15.85 8.61
C VAL A 60 -4.72 16.71 9.02
N GLY A 61 -5.32 16.39 10.17
CA GLY A 61 -6.54 17.02 10.68
C GLY A 61 -7.81 16.55 9.96
N GLU A 62 -8.97 16.84 10.53
CA GLU A 62 -10.27 16.36 10.01
C GLU A 62 -10.54 16.82 8.58
N ALA A 63 -10.35 18.11 8.31
CA ALA A 63 -10.52 18.67 6.97
C ALA A 63 -9.53 18.07 5.96
N GLY A 64 -8.29 17.81 6.38
CA GLY A 64 -7.28 17.16 5.55
C GLY A 64 -7.64 15.71 5.24
N ALA A 65 -8.15 14.96 6.23
CA ALA A 65 -8.59 13.59 6.05
C ALA A 65 -9.68 13.48 4.98
N LEU A 66 -10.72 14.33 5.06
CA LEU A 66 -11.79 14.36 4.05
C LEU A 66 -11.30 14.78 2.66
N GLN A 67 -10.38 15.74 2.58
CA GLN A 67 -9.77 16.14 1.30
C GLN A 67 -8.98 14.98 0.69
N CYS A 68 -8.13 14.33 1.48
CA CYS A 68 -7.35 13.19 0.99
C CYS A 68 -8.25 12.05 0.51
N MET A 69 -9.26 11.68 1.31
CA MET A 69 -10.26 10.69 0.90
C MET A 69 -10.93 11.04 -0.43
N ARG A 70 -11.24 12.33 -0.65
CA ARG A 70 -11.84 12.81 -1.91
C ARG A 70 -10.86 12.98 -3.07
N GLY A 71 -9.59 12.61 -2.88
CA GLY A 71 -8.55 12.75 -3.90
C GLY A 71 -8.03 14.18 -4.08
N GLN A 72 -8.26 15.05 -3.10
CA GLN A 72 -7.87 16.46 -3.12
C GLN A 72 -6.56 16.67 -2.35
N GLY A 73 -5.74 17.63 -2.80
CA GLY A 73 -4.48 17.97 -2.14
C GLY A 73 -3.44 16.83 -2.13
N LEU A 74 -3.59 15.85 -3.03
CA LEU A 74 -2.69 14.71 -3.12
C LEU A 74 -1.36 15.11 -3.77
N ALA A 75 -0.27 15.01 -3.01
CA ALA A 75 1.08 15.29 -3.49
C ALA A 75 2.01 14.09 -3.19
N GLY A 76 1.96 13.05 -4.04
CA GLY A 76 2.70 11.81 -3.83
C GLY A 76 4.22 12.00 -3.66
N ALA A 77 4.83 12.91 -4.42
CA ALA A 77 6.25 13.24 -4.27
C ALA A 77 6.58 13.91 -2.92
N ALA A 78 5.71 14.82 -2.45
CA ALA A 78 5.87 15.44 -1.14
C ALA A 78 5.64 14.42 -0.01
N ALA A 79 4.69 13.50 -0.19
CA ALA A 79 4.46 12.41 0.75
C ALA A 79 5.67 11.47 0.87
N ALA A 80 6.35 11.17 -0.25
CA ALA A 80 7.59 10.40 -0.24
C ALA A 80 8.70 11.13 0.53
N ALA A 81 8.91 12.42 0.25
CA ALA A 81 9.89 13.24 0.98
C ALA A 81 9.59 13.28 2.49
N ALA A 82 8.32 13.45 2.87
CA ALA A 82 7.91 13.44 4.27
C ALA A 82 8.11 12.07 4.94
N CYS A 83 7.90 10.98 4.20
CA CYS A 83 8.13 9.61 4.69
C CYS A 83 9.62 9.32 4.91
N LEU A 84 10.49 9.74 3.97
CA LEU A 84 11.95 9.65 4.13
C LEU A 84 12.45 10.48 5.33
N ALA A 85 11.94 11.71 5.47
CA ALA A 85 12.28 12.56 6.61
C ALA A 85 11.83 11.94 7.95
N ALA A 86 10.62 11.38 8.01
CA ALA A 86 10.09 10.74 9.22
C ALA A 86 10.84 9.45 9.60
N SER A 87 11.32 8.72 8.59
CA SER A 87 12.06 7.48 8.80
C SER A 87 13.56 7.69 9.06
N GLY A 88 14.10 8.87 8.75
CA GLY A 88 15.53 9.16 8.91
C GLY A 88 16.44 8.43 7.90
N THR A 89 15.88 7.93 6.79
CA THR A 89 16.62 7.24 5.72
C THR A 89 16.51 7.98 4.39
N SER A 90 17.48 7.76 3.50
CA SER A 90 17.48 8.27 2.13
C SER A 90 16.69 7.40 1.14
N ALA A 91 16.35 6.16 1.50
CA ALA A 91 15.55 5.25 0.69
C ALA A 91 14.79 4.22 1.55
N ILE A 92 13.64 3.76 1.07
CA ILE A 92 12.87 2.67 1.69
C ILE A 92 12.76 1.53 0.68
N ARG A 93 13.31 0.36 1.04
CA ARG A 93 13.35 -0.84 0.18
C ARG A 93 12.14 -1.77 0.36
N ALA A 94 11.19 -1.41 1.23
CA ALA A 94 10.00 -2.19 1.45
C ALA A 94 9.15 -2.29 0.17
N ARG A 95 8.62 -3.49 -0.09
CA ARG A 95 7.78 -3.73 -1.27
C ARG A 95 6.35 -3.27 -1.01
N ALA A 96 5.65 -2.79 -2.03
CA ALA A 96 4.28 -2.33 -1.90
C ALA A 96 3.35 -2.96 -2.95
N SER A 97 2.20 -3.45 -2.51
CA SER A 97 1.10 -3.87 -3.39
C SER A 97 -0.10 -2.97 -3.12
N LEU A 98 -0.49 -2.16 -4.10
CA LEU A 98 -1.52 -1.13 -3.98
C LEU A 98 -2.78 -1.58 -4.70
N TRP A 99 -3.94 -1.41 -4.08
CA TRP A 99 -5.22 -1.88 -4.61
C TRP A 99 -6.29 -0.81 -4.46
N GLN A 100 -7.06 -0.63 -5.52
CA GLN A 100 -8.10 0.40 -5.57
C GLN A 100 -9.28 -0.09 -6.42
N GLY A 101 -10.49 0.12 -5.92
CA GLY A 101 -11.69 0.00 -6.73
C GLY A 101 -11.86 1.22 -7.64
N ALA A 102 -12.16 1.01 -8.93
CA ALA A 102 -12.32 2.11 -9.88
C ALA A 102 -13.57 2.98 -9.61
N GLU A 103 -14.56 2.43 -8.92
CA GLU A 103 -15.81 3.09 -8.53
C GLU A 103 -15.86 3.37 -7.02
N ASP A 104 -14.70 3.39 -6.34
CA ASP A 104 -14.63 3.75 -4.92
C ASP A 104 -14.99 5.23 -4.72
N THR A 105 -16.10 5.47 -4.02
CA THR A 105 -16.62 6.81 -3.69
C THR A 105 -16.27 7.27 -2.28
N VAL A 106 -15.61 6.42 -1.48
CA VAL A 106 -15.16 6.73 -0.11
C VAL A 106 -13.72 7.20 -0.13
N VAL A 107 -12.84 6.44 -0.77
CA VAL A 107 -11.44 6.83 -1.02
C VAL A 107 -11.23 6.86 -2.52
N ALA A 108 -11.18 8.07 -3.08
CA ALA A 108 -11.17 8.30 -4.51
C ALA A 108 -9.97 7.62 -5.19
N PRO A 109 -10.14 7.06 -6.40
CA PRO A 109 -9.06 6.39 -7.12
C PRO A 109 -7.81 7.22 -7.37
N ALA A 110 -7.90 8.55 -7.34
CA ALA A 110 -6.75 9.45 -7.39
C ALA A 110 -5.70 9.17 -6.28
N ASN A 111 -6.12 8.58 -5.15
CA ASN A 111 -5.20 8.16 -4.09
C ASN A 111 -4.24 7.05 -4.56
N LEU A 112 -4.69 6.15 -5.44
CA LEU A 112 -3.82 5.12 -6.02
C LEU A 112 -2.66 5.76 -6.79
N THR A 113 -2.94 6.71 -7.69
CA THR A 113 -1.91 7.42 -8.46
C THR A 113 -0.92 8.17 -7.57
N ALA A 114 -1.41 8.76 -6.47
CA ALA A 114 -0.54 9.42 -5.52
C ALA A 114 0.33 8.44 -4.71
N LEU A 115 -0.21 7.27 -4.35
CA LEU A 115 0.55 6.17 -3.74
C LEU A 115 1.60 5.61 -4.70
N GLU A 116 1.25 5.37 -5.96
CA GLU A 116 2.18 4.93 -7.01
C GLU A 116 3.37 5.89 -7.11
N THR A 117 3.07 7.19 -7.21
CA THR A 117 4.10 8.25 -7.24
C THR A 117 4.96 8.23 -5.98
N MET A 118 4.33 8.12 -4.81
CA MET A 118 5.03 8.09 -3.52
C MET A 118 5.99 6.90 -3.45
N PHE A 119 5.49 5.67 -3.67
CA PHE A 119 6.27 4.45 -3.55
C PHE A 119 7.35 4.32 -4.62
N ALA A 120 7.08 4.76 -5.86
CA ALA A 120 8.11 4.82 -6.90
C ALA A 120 9.28 5.73 -6.47
N ARG A 121 8.99 6.87 -5.83
CA ARG A 121 10.04 7.76 -5.30
C ARG A 121 10.79 7.17 -4.12
N LEU A 122 10.10 6.52 -3.19
CA LEU A 122 10.72 5.87 -2.03
C LEU A 122 11.73 4.78 -2.42
N ALA A 123 11.40 4.01 -3.47
CA ALA A 123 12.21 2.90 -3.94
C ALA A 123 13.20 3.27 -5.06
N GLY A 124 13.17 4.53 -5.56
CA GLY A 124 13.92 4.91 -6.77
C GLY A 124 13.52 4.09 -8.01
N ALA A 125 12.26 3.67 -8.07
CA ALA A 125 11.76 2.72 -9.05
C ALA A 125 11.17 3.42 -10.28
N VAL A 126 11.31 2.77 -11.43
CA VAL A 126 10.75 3.24 -12.70
C VAL A 126 9.53 2.41 -13.08
N ALA A 127 8.55 3.05 -13.71
CA ALA A 127 7.37 2.36 -14.21
C ALA A 127 7.75 1.35 -15.30
N GLY A 128 7.21 0.15 -15.18
CA GLY A 128 7.28 -0.90 -16.17
C GLY A 128 6.00 -0.94 -17.02
N THR A 129 5.54 -2.15 -17.31
CA THR A 129 4.32 -2.37 -18.11
C THR A 129 3.06 -2.29 -17.26
N THR A 130 2.00 -1.76 -17.88
CA THR A 130 0.63 -1.89 -17.40
C THR A 130 -0.09 -2.93 -18.26
N GLU A 131 -0.73 -3.90 -17.62
CA GLU A 131 -1.42 -5.01 -18.29
C GLU A 131 -2.81 -5.22 -17.70
N ARG A 132 -3.69 -5.90 -18.46
CA ARG A 132 -4.98 -6.37 -17.93
C ARG A 132 -4.79 -7.78 -17.40
N GLN A 133 -5.14 -8.00 -16.14
CA GLN A 133 -5.06 -9.30 -15.48
C GLN A 133 -6.34 -9.51 -14.67
N GLU A 134 -7.02 -10.65 -14.88
CA GLU A 134 -8.22 -11.03 -14.11
C GLU A 134 -9.31 -9.92 -14.11
N GLY A 135 -9.42 -9.19 -15.22
CA GLY A 135 -10.34 -8.06 -15.38
C GLY A 135 -9.86 -6.73 -14.79
N ALA A 136 -8.84 -6.73 -13.95
CA ALA A 136 -8.21 -5.54 -13.38
C ALA A 136 -7.08 -4.98 -14.27
N LEU A 137 -6.72 -3.71 -14.06
CA LEU A 137 -5.50 -3.11 -14.60
C LEU A 137 -4.39 -3.25 -13.55
N ARG A 138 -3.27 -3.86 -13.94
CA ARG A 138 -2.10 -4.05 -13.09
C ARG A 138 -0.90 -3.31 -13.67
N ALA A 139 -0.28 -2.45 -12.88
CA ALA A 139 0.98 -1.79 -13.20
C ALA A 139 2.08 -2.25 -12.25
N ARG A 140 3.34 -2.28 -12.71
CA ARG A 140 4.51 -2.65 -11.91
C ARG A 140 5.65 -1.66 -12.06
N TRP A 141 6.43 -1.49 -11.00
CA TRP A 141 7.64 -0.68 -11.00
C TRP A 141 8.83 -1.51 -10.54
N ARG A 142 9.98 -1.23 -11.16
CA ARG A 142 11.24 -1.95 -10.92
C ARG A 142 12.30 -1.00 -10.36
N ASP A 143 13.07 -1.50 -9.41
CA ASP A 143 14.24 -0.79 -8.89
C ASP A 143 15.42 -0.85 -9.88
N ALA A 144 16.55 -0.24 -9.52
CA ALA A 144 17.76 -0.22 -10.34
C ALA A 144 18.35 -1.61 -10.61
N GLU A 145 18.02 -2.61 -9.79
CA GLU A 145 18.41 -4.01 -9.97
C GLU A 145 17.40 -4.82 -10.79
N GLY A 146 16.35 -4.17 -11.31
CA GLY A 146 15.30 -4.78 -12.10
C GLY A 146 14.25 -5.54 -11.30
N ARG A 147 14.32 -5.54 -9.97
CA ARG A 147 13.37 -6.28 -9.12
C ARG A 147 12.04 -5.53 -9.05
N ALA A 148 10.92 -6.24 -9.16
CA ALA A 148 9.62 -5.62 -8.95
C ALA A 148 9.42 -5.27 -7.47
N VAL A 149 9.38 -3.97 -7.17
CA VAL A 149 9.29 -3.43 -5.80
C VAL A 149 7.93 -2.81 -5.48
N LEU A 150 7.19 -2.43 -6.52
CA LEU A 150 5.85 -1.89 -6.40
C LEU A 150 4.95 -2.53 -7.47
N GLU A 151 3.73 -2.89 -7.07
CA GLU A 151 2.63 -3.16 -7.99
C GLU A 151 1.38 -2.37 -7.58
N ALA A 152 0.57 -2.03 -8.57
CA ALA A 152 -0.69 -1.32 -8.38
C ALA A 152 -1.79 -2.00 -9.19
N TRP A 153 -2.96 -2.14 -8.56
CA TRP A 153 -4.13 -2.80 -9.10
C TRP A 153 -5.32 -1.85 -9.03
N LEU A 154 -5.87 -1.51 -10.20
CA LEU A 154 -7.14 -0.81 -10.33
C LEU A 154 -8.20 -1.81 -10.81
N VAL A 155 -9.21 -2.05 -9.97
CA VAL A 155 -10.23 -3.08 -10.21
C VAL A 155 -11.53 -2.43 -10.71
N PRO A 156 -11.91 -2.63 -11.98
CA PRO A 156 -13.19 -2.14 -12.51
C PRO A 156 -14.39 -2.84 -11.85
N GLY A 157 -15.48 -2.09 -11.67
CA GLY A 157 -16.71 -2.55 -11.03
C GLY A 157 -16.62 -2.73 -9.50
N LEU A 158 -15.54 -2.29 -8.86
CA LEU A 158 -15.29 -2.40 -7.42
C LEU A 158 -15.38 -1.02 -6.77
N GLY A 159 -16.20 -0.91 -5.72
CA GLY A 159 -16.29 0.28 -4.87
C GLY A 159 -15.30 0.24 -3.70
N HIS A 160 -15.70 0.76 -2.54
CA HIS A 160 -14.90 0.73 -1.31
C HIS A 160 -14.90 -0.65 -0.64
N ALA A 161 -14.17 -1.61 -1.21
CA ALA A 161 -14.16 -2.99 -0.74
C ALA A 161 -12.85 -3.73 -1.04
N TRP A 162 -12.60 -4.79 -0.29
CA TRP A 162 -11.53 -5.76 -0.53
C TRP A 162 -11.89 -6.67 -1.72
N SER A 163 -11.04 -6.72 -2.73
CA SER A 163 -11.24 -7.54 -3.94
C SER A 163 -11.04 -9.03 -3.66
N GLY A 164 -11.90 -9.87 -4.24
CA GLY A 164 -11.88 -11.33 -4.07
C GLY A 164 -12.15 -11.80 -2.63
N GLY A 165 -12.74 -10.95 -1.78
CA GLY A 165 -13.04 -11.24 -0.39
C GLY A 165 -14.35 -12.00 -0.17
N ASP A 166 -14.52 -12.51 1.05
CA ASP A 166 -15.73 -13.23 1.46
C ASP A 166 -16.94 -12.27 1.50
N PRO A 167 -18.07 -12.56 0.81
CA PRO A 167 -19.25 -11.71 0.78
C PRO A 167 -19.92 -11.52 2.15
N ARG A 168 -19.55 -12.30 3.18
CA ARG A 168 -19.99 -12.10 4.57
C ARG A 168 -19.30 -10.90 5.24
N GLY A 169 -18.19 -10.41 4.67
CA GLY A 169 -17.49 -9.22 5.16
C GLY A 169 -18.15 -7.92 4.72
N THR A 170 -18.24 -6.93 5.62
CA THR A 170 -18.95 -5.66 5.38
C THR A 170 -18.29 -4.75 4.35
N HIS A 171 -17.01 -4.98 4.04
CA HIS A 171 -16.25 -4.24 3.03
C HIS A 171 -15.42 -5.21 2.18
N ALA A 172 -16.04 -6.31 1.74
CA ALA A 172 -15.44 -7.32 0.90
C ALA A 172 -16.33 -7.59 -0.31
N SER A 173 -15.71 -7.86 -1.45
CA SER A 173 -16.40 -8.20 -2.70
C SER A 173 -15.86 -9.54 -3.20
N PRO A 174 -16.72 -10.53 -3.49
CA PRO A 174 -16.27 -11.77 -4.13
C PRO A 174 -15.89 -11.56 -5.61
N ARG A 175 -16.22 -10.40 -6.19
CA ARG A 175 -15.86 -10.03 -7.56
C ARG A 175 -14.46 -9.42 -7.60
N GLY A 176 -13.72 -9.73 -8.65
CA GLY A 176 -12.37 -9.24 -8.91
C GLY A 176 -11.28 -10.27 -8.55
N PRO A 177 -10.01 -9.93 -8.78
CA PRO A 177 -8.88 -10.78 -8.39
C PRO A 177 -8.82 -10.98 -6.87
N ASP A 178 -8.24 -12.09 -6.42
CA ASP A 178 -7.96 -12.33 -5.00
C ASP A 178 -6.82 -11.42 -4.52
N ALA A 179 -7.18 -10.27 -3.94
CA ALA A 179 -6.21 -9.30 -3.46
C ALA A 179 -5.30 -9.89 -2.38
N THR A 180 -5.82 -10.77 -1.51
CA THR A 180 -5.02 -11.36 -0.44
C THR A 180 -3.94 -12.25 -1.02
N ALA A 181 -4.30 -13.15 -1.93
CA ALA A 181 -3.34 -14.05 -2.57
C ALA A 181 -2.26 -13.26 -3.33
N HIS A 182 -2.66 -12.32 -4.19
CA HIS A 182 -1.70 -11.51 -4.97
C HIS A 182 -0.79 -10.65 -4.08
N VAL A 183 -1.32 -10.02 -3.03
CA VAL A 183 -0.51 -9.23 -2.10
C VAL A 183 0.49 -10.11 -1.36
N LEU A 184 0.07 -11.29 -0.86
CA LEU A 184 0.98 -12.18 -0.13
C LEU A 184 2.05 -12.77 -1.04
N ASP A 185 1.67 -13.21 -2.25
CA ASP A 185 2.61 -13.69 -3.25
C ASP A 185 3.62 -12.60 -3.64
N PHE A 186 3.14 -11.37 -3.84
CA PHE A 186 4.02 -10.25 -4.10
C PHE A 186 4.93 -10.01 -2.91
N LEU A 187 4.43 -9.77 -1.70
CA LEU A 187 5.28 -9.32 -0.59
C LEU A 187 6.18 -10.40 0.02
N LEU A 188 5.73 -11.66 0.06
CA LEU A 188 6.44 -12.76 0.71
C LEU A 188 7.18 -13.68 -0.27
N GLY A 189 6.78 -13.68 -1.54
CA GLY A 189 7.47 -14.41 -2.60
C GLY A 189 8.79 -13.76 -3.03
N PRO A 190 9.64 -14.49 -3.76
CA PRO A 190 10.84 -13.91 -4.34
C PRO A 190 10.47 -12.75 -5.28
N PRO A 191 11.20 -11.61 -5.27
CA PRO A 191 10.90 -10.51 -6.17
C PRO A 191 11.01 -10.99 -7.62
N PRO A 192 9.96 -10.83 -8.45
CA PRO A 192 10.05 -11.22 -9.84
C PRO A 192 11.07 -10.32 -10.56
N ARG A 193 11.90 -10.95 -11.40
CA ARG A 193 12.87 -10.28 -12.28
C ARG A 193 12.20 -9.56 -13.43
#